data_AF-A0AAV4JXG3-F1
#
_entry.id   AF-A0AAV4JXG3-F1
#
_cell.length_a   1.000
_cell.length_b   1.000
_cell.length_c   1.000
_cell.angle_alpha   90.00
_cell.angle_beta   90.00
_cell.angle_gamma   90.00
#
_symmetry.space_group_name_H-M   'P 1'
#
loop_
_entity.id
_entity.type
_entity.pdbx_description
1 polymer ?
#
loop_
_entity_poly.entity_id
_entity_poly.type
_entity_poly.pdbx_seq_one_letter_code
_entity_poly.pdbx_strand_id
1 'polypeptide(L)'
;MIEALERLIFIAFTQTSNSNELVCQLLSKAKNLQINLCHTEAEKVIQSEDLQVLYGEYEHFKEQMKKGKYGKTAQFWYEYLEKVWNLILLSVATRTNNFDLHIAFLQKLCPLLFSMNNQNYAKYLSLYTITLLNLPENAKGLLRNRGFSVSRSDTPAGRSPVDMTIDQIINKHAKTSGGIIGFSRSLPAYHRWCVTRHNRSQYVSSLQQVTNLDSSTIDGHKDMTFAERKLSEKSVRNTMEAFSAFINAFEMDTDELICLSSGCRLSDEIAGDLLQAEEFGQKRYEEFVKERLKNKTVEFKDPLPKSTLKTFACASKVVSVKSKTKEIQIKVQRNLFGQLLILSQDHNVNIEKVLSYPLSPTPRSFATPDGLPLKTNKAVLLHAFEKGEFLITQDVSQQPCTVYVVD
;
A
#
# COMPACT_ATOMS: atom_id res chain seq x y z
N MET A 1 -4.70 -1.98 -5.27
CA MET A 1 -3.86 -3.13 -4.87
C MET A 1 -4.61 -4.09 -3.95
N ILE A 2 -5.10 -3.68 -2.77
CA ILE A 2 -5.85 -4.57 -1.84
C ILE A 2 -6.94 -5.36 -2.55
N GLU A 3 -7.86 -4.65 -3.22
CA GLU A 3 -8.97 -5.29 -3.94
C GLU A 3 -8.50 -6.23 -5.05
N ALA A 4 -7.40 -5.89 -5.75
CA ALA A 4 -6.82 -6.76 -6.75
C ALA A 4 -6.28 -8.06 -6.14
N LEU A 5 -5.60 -7.97 -4.97
CA LEU A 5 -5.10 -9.14 -4.25
C LEU A 5 -6.25 -10.02 -3.72
N GLU A 6 -7.29 -9.43 -3.12
CA GLU A 6 -8.49 -10.18 -2.70
C GLU A 6 -9.17 -10.87 -3.88
N ARG A 7 -9.30 -10.21 -5.04
CA ARG A 7 -9.85 -10.84 -6.25
C ARG A 7 -8.98 -12.00 -6.73
N LEU A 8 -7.66 -11.87 -6.70
CA LEU A 8 -6.74 -12.96 -7.07
C LEU A 8 -6.82 -14.15 -6.10
N ILE A 9 -6.89 -13.90 -4.80
CA ILE A 9 -7.09 -14.95 -3.77
C ILE A 9 -8.44 -15.63 -3.97
N PHE A 10 -9.49 -14.86 -4.25
CA PHE A 10 -10.81 -15.41 -4.53
C PHE A 10 -10.82 -16.26 -5.80
N ILE A 11 -10.13 -15.85 -6.86
CA ILE A 11 -9.96 -16.67 -8.07
C ILE A 11 -9.25 -17.98 -7.73
N ALA A 12 -8.14 -17.94 -7.00
CA ALA A 12 -7.42 -19.14 -6.57
C ALA A 12 -8.30 -20.07 -5.71
N PHE A 13 -9.14 -19.50 -4.83
CA PHE A 13 -10.13 -20.24 -4.06
C PHE A 13 -11.13 -20.95 -4.98
N THR A 14 -11.73 -20.24 -5.95
CA THR A 14 -12.72 -20.84 -6.88
C THR A 14 -12.13 -21.93 -7.76
N GLN A 15 -10.84 -21.85 -8.10
CA GLN A 15 -10.16 -22.91 -8.86
C GLN A 15 -9.88 -24.15 -8.01
N THR A 16 -9.71 -23.99 -6.70
CA THR A 16 -9.36 -25.08 -5.77
C THR A 16 -10.59 -25.73 -5.12
N SER A 17 -11.70 -24.99 -4.99
CA SER A 17 -12.92 -25.47 -4.35
C SER A 17 -13.88 -26.11 -5.37
N ASN A 18 -14.61 -27.15 -4.93
CA ASN A 18 -15.69 -27.76 -5.72
C ASN A 18 -16.99 -26.93 -5.65
N SER A 19 -16.97 -25.76 -5.00
CA SER A 19 -18.15 -24.94 -4.67
C SER A 19 -18.52 -23.96 -5.80
N ASN A 20 -18.16 -24.27 -7.05
CA ASN A 20 -18.40 -23.40 -8.21
C ASN A 20 -19.88 -23.05 -8.40
N GLU A 21 -20.79 -23.97 -8.05
CA GLU A 21 -22.23 -23.72 -8.11
C GLU A 21 -22.68 -22.69 -7.06
N LEU A 22 -22.23 -22.83 -5.81
CA LEU A 22 -22.47 -21.87 -4.72
C LEU A 22 -21.91 -20.48 -5.05
N VAL A 23 -20.71 -20.43 -5.64
CA VAL A 23 -20.09 -19.16 -6.08
C VAL A 23 -20.91 -18.50 -7.18
N CYS A 24 -21.38 -19.26 -8.18
CA CYS A 24 -22.25 -18.72 -9.24
C CYS A 24 -23.56 -18.16 -8.67
N GLN A 25 -24.19 -18.89 -7.73
CA GLN A 25 -25.39 -18.44 -7.04
C GLN A 25 -25.14 -17.15 -6.25
N LEU A 26 -24.03 -17.06 -5.51
CA LEU A 26 -23.64 -15.84 -4.80
C LEU A 26 -23.45 -14.66 -5.76
N LEU A 27 -22.74 -14.83 -6.87
CA LEU A 27 -22.51 -13.76 -7.84
C LEU A 27 -23.82 -13.23 -8.43
N SER A 28 -24.82 -14.10 -8.65
CA SER A 28 -26.16 -13.68 -9.07
C SER A 28 -26.88 -12.87 -7.98
N LYS A 29 -26.83 -13.32 -6.72
CA LYS A 29 -27.39 -12.61 -5.56
C LYS A 29 -26.71 -11.24 -5.36
N ALA A 30 -25.40 -11.17 -5.52
CA ALA A 30 -24.61 -9.95 -5.41
C ALA A 30 -24.94 -8.93 -6.52
N LYS A 31 -25.15 -9.39 -7.77
CA LYS A 31 -25.63 -8.52 -8.87
C LYS A 31 -27.02 -7.94 -8.55
N ASN A 32 -27.91 -8.75 -7.98
CA ASN A 32 -29.24 -8.27 -7.57
C ASN A 32 -29.15 -7.24 -6.43
N LEU A 33 -28.27 -7.44 -5.45
CA LEU A 33 -28.00 -6.45 -4.40
C LEU A 33 -27.40 -5.15 -4.93
N GLN A 34 -26.54 -5.22 -5.97
CA GLN A 34 -25.99 -4.04 -6.60
C GLN A 34 -27.06 -3.18 -7.29
N ILE A 35 -28.12 -3.80 -7.81
CA ILE A 35 -29.23 -3.13 -8.49
C ILE A 35 -30.25 -2.61 -7.48
N ASN A 36 -30.57 -3.41 -6.46
CA ASN A 36 -31.61 -3.14 -5.46
C ASN A 36 -31.03 -3.13 -4.04
N LEU A 37 -30.08 -2.23 -3.76
CA LEU A 37 -29.41 -2.16 -2.47
C LEU A 37 -30.38 -1.64 -1.39
N CYS A 38 -31.00 -2.56 -0.66
CA CYS A 38 -31.82 -2.28 0.52
C CYS A 38 -31.26 -3.04 1.72
N HIS A 39 -31.31 -2.43 2.91
CA HIS A 39 -30.81 -3.04 4.15
C HIS A 39 -31.41 -4.44 4.39
N THR A 40 -32.72 -4.57 4.20
CA THR A 40 -33.44 -5.82 4.43
C THR A 40 -33.02 -6.93 3.47
N GLU A 41 -32.78 -6.61 2.20
CA GLU A 41 -32.29 -7.58 1.21
C GLU A 41 -30.83 -7.96 1.47
N ALA A 42 -30.00 -6.98 1.87
CA ALA A 42 -28.62 -7.25 2.25
C ALA A 42 -28.55 -8.19 3.46
N GLU A 43 -29.36 -7.96 4.50
CA GLU A 43 -29.42 -8.84 5.67
C GLU A 43 -29.87 -10.27 5.32
N LYS A 44 -30.89 -10.43 4.47
CA LYS A 44 -31.33 -11.75 4.01
C LYS A 44 -30.22 -12.52 3.30
N VAL A 45 -29.45 -11.84 2.44
CA VAL A 45 -28.32 -12.48 1.74
C VAL A 45 -27.21 -12.81 2.73
N ILE A 46 -26.89 -11.90 3.66
CA ILE A 46 -25.88 -12.11 4.71
C ILE A 46 -26.23 -13.32 5.59
N GLN A 47 -27.51 -13.47 5.93
CA GLN A 47 -28.01 -14.57 6.77
C GLN A 47 -28.28 -15.87 6.00
N SER A 48 -28.11 -15.88 4.67
CA SER A 48 -28.35 -17.09 3.88
C SER A 48 -27.33 -18.19 4.20
N GLU A 49 -27.82 -19.43 4.33
CA GLU A 49 -26.98 -20.60 4.65
C GLU A 49 -25.88 -20.81 3.61
N ASP A 50 -26.22 -20.69 2.33
CA ASP A 50 -25.27 -20.77 1.20
C ASP A 50 -24.07 -19.84 1.38
N LEU A 51 -24.32 -18.59 1.80
CA LEU A 51 -23.26 -17.61 2.00
C LEU A 51 -22.42 -17.94 3.23
N GLN A 52 -23.04 -18.39 4.32
CA GLN A 52 -22.32 -18.76 5.54
C GLN A 52 -21.40 -19.97 5.32
N VAL A 53 -21.87 -20.97 4.56
CA VAL A 53 -21.06 -22.13 4.15
C VAL A 53 -19.88 -21.67 3.31
N LEU A 54 -20.13 -20.91 2.24
CA LEU A 54 -19.06 -20.43 1.36
C LEU A 54 -18.08 -19.50 2.09
N TYR A 55 -18.58 -18.66 2.99
CA TYR A 55 -17.74 -17.80 3.83
C TYR A 55 -16.83 -18.64 4.73
N GLY A 56 -17.35 -19.68 5.37
CA GLY A 56 -16.55 -20.62 6.17
C GLY A 56 -15.49 -21.35 5.33
N GLU A 57 -15.82 -21.80 4.12
CA GLU A 57 -14.85 -22.41 3.20
C GLU A 57 -13.76 -21.42 2.77
N TYR A 58 -14.14 -20.17 2.49
CA TYR A 58 -13.19 -19.12 2.08
C TYR A 58 -12.27 -18.69 3.23
N GLU A 59 -12.80 -18.55 4.45
CA GLU A 59 -11.99 -18.30 5.65
C GLU A 59 -11.04 -19.47 5.92
N HIS A 60 -11.51 -20.71 5.78
CA HIS A 60 -10.64 -21.88 5.89
C HIS A 60 -9.51 -21.87 4.84
N PHE A 61 -9.82 -21.51 3.59
CA PHE A 61 -8.83 -21.37 2.53
C PHE A 61 -7.77 -20.31 2.87
N LYS A 62 -8.20 -19.15 3.39
CA LYS A 62 -7.31 -18.09 3.88
C LYS A 62 -6.43 -18.55 5.03
N GLU A 63 -6.96 -19.30 6.00
CA GLU A 63 -6.18 -19.89 7.08
C GLU A 63 -5.11 -20.87 6.58
N GLN A 64 -5.44 -21.70 5.59
CA GLN A 64 -4.47 -22.61 4.96
C GLN A 64 -3.36 -21.86 4.23
N MET A 65 -3.70 -20.74 3.57
CA MET A 65 -2.72 -19.85 2.95
C MET A 65 -1.78 -19.21 3.97
N LYS A 66 -2.32 -18.77 5.11
CA LYS A 66 -1.53 -18.25 6.23
C LYS A 66 -0.58 -19.30 6.83
N LYS A 67 -0.99 -20.57 6.83
CA LYS A 67 -0.14 -21.71 7.26
C LYS A 67 0.90 -22.13 6.22
N GLY A 68 0.92 -21.50 5.04
CA GLY A 68 1.91 -21.78 3.99
C GLY A 68 1.56 -22.94 3.07
N LYS A 69 0.32 -23.46 3.09
CA LYS A 69 -0.09 -24.60 2.24
C LYS A 69 0.08 -24.33 0.74
N TYR A 70 -0.09 -23.08 0.32
CA TYR A 70 0.00 -22.63 -1.09
C TYR A 70 1.34 -21.96 -1.42
N GLY A 71 2.41 -22.35 -0.71
CA GLY A 71 3.75 -21.81 -0.89
C GLY A 71 4.03 -20.55 -0.07
N LYS A 72 5.32 -20.28 0.16
CA LYS A 72 5.79 -19.15 0.99
C LYS A 72 5.45 -17.79 0.38
N THR A 73 5.37 -17.71 -0.96
CA THR A 73 5.03 -16.46 -1.66
C THR A 73 3.58 -16.06 -1.42
N ALA A 74 2.64 -17.00 -1.53
CA ALA A 74 1.24 -16.75 -1.19
C ALA A 74 1.07 -16.36 0.28
N GLN A 75 1.75 -17.08 1.18
CA GLN A 75 1.76 -16.78 2.62
C GLN A 75 2.19 -15.34 2.91
N PHE A 76 3.34 -14.92 2.38
CA PHE A 76 3.86 -13.56 2.61
C PHE A 76 2.90 -12.47 2.12
N TRP A 77 2.34 -12.62 0.92
CA TRP A 77 1.43 -11.61 0.35
C TRP A 77 0.07 -11.61 1.04
N TYR A 78 -0.38 -12.75 1.54
CA TYR A 78 -1.57 -12.83 2.38
C TYR A 78 -1.35 -12.13 3.72
N GLU A 79 -0.22 -12.36 4.40
CA GLU A 79 0.10 -11.64 5.63
C GLU A 79 0.22 -10.13 5.41
N TYR A 80 0.80 -9.70 4.27
CA TYR A 80 0.80 -8.30 3.86
C TYR A 80 -0.62 -7.75 3.74
N LEU A 81 -1.53 -8.49 3.09
CA LEU A 81 -2.92 -8.11 2.93
C LEU A 81 -3.64 -7.96 4.28
N GLU A 82 -3.42 -8.88 5.22
CA GLU A 82 -3.95 -8.78 6.60
C GLU A 82 -3.47 -7.48 7.29
N LYS A 83 -2.18 -7.15 7.16
CA LYS A 83 -1.60 -5.92 7.72
C LYS A 83 -2.26 -4.66 7.12
N VAL A 84 -2.56 -4.67 5.82
CA VAL A 84 -3.26 -3.56 5.17
C VAL A 84 -4.73 -3.47 5.59
N TRP A 85 -5.42 -4.60 5.77
CA TRP A 85 -6.78 -4.63 6.32
C TRP A 85 -6.86 -4.04 7.72
N ASN A 86 -5.87 -4.30 8.59
CA ASN A 86 -5.79 -3.68 9.92
C ASN A 86 -5.76 -2.14 9.83
N LEU A 87 -5.05 -1.57 8.85
CA LEU A 87 -5.01 -0.11 8.61
C LEU A 87 -6.35 0.42 8.09
N ILE A 88 -7.01 -0.31 7.19
CA ILE A 88 -8.35 0.08 6.70
C ILE A 88 -9.35 0.08 7.85
N LEU A 89 -9.33 -0.95 8.70
CA LEU A 89 -10.26 -1.06 9.83
C LEU A 89 -10.03 0.04 10.87
N LEU A 90 -8.79 0.51 11.04
CA LEU A 90 -8.48 1.70 11.84
C LEU A 90 -9.12 2.98 11.24
N SER A 91 -9.11 3.11 9.91
CA SER A 91 -9.78 4.20 9.20
C SER A 91 -11.31 4.10 9.36
N VAL A 92 -11.88 2.90 9.17
CA VAL A 92 -13.31 2.64 9.38
C VAL A 92 -13.73 3.01 10.80
N ALA A 93 -12.97 2.58 11.82
CA ALA A 93 -13.23 2.91 13.22
C ALA A 93 -13.30 4.43 13.44
N THR A 94 -12.42 5.19 12.79
CA THR A 94 -12.44 6.66 12.86
C THR A 94 -13.65 7.26 12.16
N ARG A 95 -13.94 6.79 10.94
CA ARG A 95 -15.05 7.28 10.12
C ARG A 95 -16.42 6.98 10.73
N THR A 96 -16.54 5.93 11.54
CA THR A 96 -17.76 5.53 12.24
C THR A 96 -17.79 5.94 13.72
N ASN A 97 -16.73 6.55 14.25
CA ASN A 97 -16.55 6.84 15.69
C ASN A 97 -16.64 5.59 16.58
N ASN A 98 -16.19 4.43 16.09
CA ASN A 98 -16.08 3.22 16.89
C ASN A 98 -14.77 3.24 17.69
N PHE A 99 -14.84 3.79 18.90
CA PHE A 99 -13.66 4.00 19.76
C PHE A 99 -13.00 2.69 20.20
N ASP A 100 -13.79 1.67 20.55
CA ASP A 100 -13.25 0.39 21.01
C ASP A 100 -12.55 -0.36 19.86
N LEU A 101 -13.14 -0.33 18.65
CA LEU A 101 -12.52 -0.85 17.44
C LEU A 101 -11.21 -0.12 17.11
N HIS A 102 -11.18 1.21 17.31
CA HIS A 102 -9.97 2.01 17.10
C HIS A 102 -8.84 1.52 18.02
N ILE A 103 -9.10 1.37 19.33
CA ILE A 103 -8.10 0.85 20.28
C ILE A 103 -7.62 -0.55 19.89
N ALA A 104 -8.53 -1.45 19.52
CA ALA A 104 -8.18 -2.81 19.15
C ALA A 104 -7.19 -2.87 17.96
N PHE A 105 -7.39 -2.03 16.94
CA PHE A 105 -6.48 -1.98 15.80
C PHE A 105 -5.19 -1.19 16.08
N LEU A 106 -5.20 -0.23 17.00
CA LEU A 106 -3.96 0.38 17.49
C LEU A 106 -3.07 -0.66 18.19
N GLN A 107 -3.66 -1.56 18.99
CA GLN A 107 -2.93 -2.66 19.62
C GLN A 107 -2.30 -3.59 18.59
N LYS A 108 -3.03 -3.94 17.52
CA LYS A 108 -2.49 -4.74 16.40
C LYS A 108 -1.39 -4.01 15.62
N LEU A 109 -1.44 -2.68 15.54
CA LEU A 109 -0.47 -1.88 14.80
C LEU A 109 0.85 -1.69 15.55
N CYS A 110 0.82 -1.69 16.89
CA CYS A 110 2.02 -1.47 17.71
C CYS A 110 3.17 -2.44 17.36
N PRO A 111 2.98 -3.78 17.37
CA PRO A 111 4.00 -4.77 16.99
C PRO A 111 4.60 -4.53 15.60
N LEU A 112 3.76 -4.15 14.63
CA LEU A 112 4.17 -3.91 13.25
C LEU A 112 5.20 -2.77 13.14
N LEU A 113 5.05 -1.73 13.96
CA LEU A 113 5.99 -0.60 13.95
C LEU A 113 7.36 -0.97 14.53
N PHE A 114 7.41 -1.94 15.45
CA PHE A 114 8.67 -2.47 16.00
C PHE A 114 9.43 -3.31 14.97
N SER A 115 8.74 -4.07 14.12
CA SER A 115 9.41 -4.86 13.07
C SER A 115 9.86 -3.98 11.89
N MET A 116 9.11 -2.92 11.56
CA MET A 116 9.35 -2.05 10.39
C MET A 116 10.28 -0.84 10.64
N ASN A 117 11.06 -0.83 11.71
CA ASN A 117 12.01 0.26 12.02
C ASN A 117 11.38 1.66 12.20
N ASN A 118 10.11 1.75 12.58
CA ASN A 118 9.42 3.01 12.86
C ASN A 118 9.46 3.36 14.35
N GLN A 119 10.65 3.40 14.94
CA GLN A 119 10.88 3.41 16.39
C GLN A 119 10.15 4.53 17.15
N ASN A 120 10.18 5.77 16.62
CA ASN A 120 9.48 6.89 17.26
C ASN A 120 7.98 6.64 17.30
N TYR A 121 7.40 6.26 16.16
CA TYR A 121 5.99 5.90 16.10
C TYR A 121 5.69 4.70 17.00
N ALA A 122 6.54 3.67 17.02
CA ALA A 122 6.36 2.51 17.88
C ALA A 122 6.27 2.90 19.37
N LYS A 123 7.19 3.74 19.86
CA LYS A 123 7.18 4.25 21.25
C LYS A 123 5.90 5.03 21.56
N TYR A 124 5.62 6.05 20.76
CA TYR A 124 4.52 6.97 21.04
C TYR A 124 3.15 6.35 20.79
N LEU A 125 3.02 5.46 19.80
CA LEU A 125 1.78 4.73 19.57
C LEU A 125 1.48 3.76 20.72
N SER A 126 2.51 3.08 21.24
CA SER A 126 2.37 2.21 22.41
C SER A 126 1.88 3.00 23.63
N LEU A 127 2.52 4.14 23.91
CA LEU A 127 2.11 5.03 24.99
C LEU A 127 0.70 5.59 24.79
N TYR A 128 0.38 6.03 23.57
CA TYR A 128 -0.93 6.54 23.20
C TYR A 128 -2.03 5.49 23.40
N THR A 129 -1.81 4.27 22.94
CA THR A 129 -2.75 3.15 23.07
C THR A 129 -3.03 2.83 24.55
N ILE A 130 -1.98 2.78 25.38
CA ILE A 130 -2.12 2.55 26.83
C ILE A 130 -2.83 3.73 27.51
N THR A 131 -2.55 4.95 27.07
CA THR A 131 -3.24 6.15 27.59
C THR A 131 -4.73 6.06 27.33
N LEU A 132 -5.15 5.70 26.10
CA LEU A 132 -6.56 5.51 25.76
C LEU A 132 -7.23 4.40 26.60
N LEU A 133 -6.53 3.28 26.80
CA LEU A 133 -7.02 2.17 27.63
C LEU A 133 -7.23 2.57 29.09
N ASN A 134 -6.37 3.44 29.61
CA ASN A 134 -6.41 3.90 31.00
C ASN A 134 -7.25 5.16 31.22
N LEU A 135 -7.93 5.67 30.20
CA LEU A 135 -8.82 6.81 30.37
C LEU A 135 -9.94 6.49 31.38
N PRO A 136 -10.31 7.46 32.24
CA PRO A 136 -11.51 7.37 33.06
C PRO A 136 -12.78 7.08 32.23
N GLU A 137 -13.73 6.33 32.79
CA GLU A 137 -14.90 5.86 32.04
C GLU A 137 -15.80 7.02 31.56
N ASN A 138 -15.86 8.13 32.30
CA ASN A 138 -16.54 9.34 31.85
C ASN A 138 -15.91 9.91 30.56
N ALA A 139 -14.57 9.95 30.48
CA ALA A 139 -13.86 10.39 29.28
C ALA A 139 -14.05 9.42 28.11
N LYS A 140 -13.99 8.11 28.37
CA LYS A 140 -14.31 7.09 27.35
C LYS A 140 -15.75 7.21 26.84
N GLY A 141 -16.70 7.49 27.74
CA GLY A 141 -18.09 7.78 27.42
C GLY A 141 -18.22 8.94 26.44
N LEU A 142 -17.51 10.05 26.66
CA LEU A 142 -17.49 11.19 25.73
C LEU A 142 -16.90 10.81 24.36
N LEU A 143 -15.82 10.03 24.34
CA LEU A 143 -15.17 9.60 23.09
C LEU A 143 -16.07 8.66 22.27
N ARG A 144 -16.74 7.70 22.92
CA ARG A 144 -17.77 6.84 22.31
C ARG A 144 -18.96 7.66 21.83
N ASN A 145 -19.35 8.69 22.58
CA ASN A 145 -20.41 9.62 22.23
C ASN A 145 -19.92 10.72 21.28
N ARG A 146 -19.37 10.32 20.12
CA ARG A 146 -19.00 11.23 19.02
C ARG A 146 -17.84 12.20 19.31
N GLY A 147 -17.11 12.03 20.42
CA GLY A 147 -15.97 12.88 20.78
C GLY A 147 -14.62 12.47 20.17
N PHE A 148 -14.54 11.29 19.55
CA PHE A 148 -13.29 10.75 19.00
C PHE A 148 -12.98 11.22 17.57
N SER A 149 -13.99 11.39 16.72
CA SER A 149 -13.86 11.93 15.36
C SER A 149 -14.90 13.03 15.10
N VAL A 150 -14.78 13.80 14.01
CA VAL A 150 -15.70 14.91 13.70
C VAL A 150 -16.45 14.64 12.40
N SER A 151 -17.78 14.82 12.41
CA SER A 151 -18.58 14.83 11.17
C SER A 151 -18.81 16.24 10.69
N ARG A 152 -18.75 16.44 9.38
CA ARG A 152 -19.05 17.73 8.71
C ARG A 152 -20.30 17.70 7.85
N SER A 153 -20.83 16.51 7.61
CA SER A 153 -22.07 16.25 6.89
C SER A 153 -22.84 15.13 7.59
N ASP A 154 -24.10 14.94 7.18
CA ASP A 154 -24.94 13.82 7.60
C ASP A 154 -24.64 12.53 6.81
N THR A 155 -23.66 12.57 5.91
CA THR A 155 -23.26 11.41 5.11
C THR A 155 -22.72 10.29 6.02
N PRO A 156 -23.28 9.07 5.94
CA PRO A 156 -22.79 7.93 6.72
C PRO A 156 -21.28 7.70 6.52
N ALA A 157 -20.59 7.34 7.59
CA ALA A 157 -19.13 7.16 7.60
C ALA A 157 -18.35 8.36 7.01
N GLY A 158 -18.87 9.58 7.14
CA GLY A 158 -18.24 10.83 6.68
C GLY A 158 -17.32 11.50 7.72
N ARG A 159 -17.08 10.85 8.87
CA ARG A 159 -16.29 11.46 9.95
C ARG A 159 -14.80 11.46 9.63
N SER A 160 -14.09 12.42 10.19
CA SER A 160 -12.64 12.60 10.00
C SER A 160 -11.93 12.74 11.36
N PRO A 161 -10.64 12.40 11.46
CA PRO A 161 -9.83 12.75 12.63
C PRO A 161 -9.90 14.26 12.90
N VAL A 162 -9.91 14.63 14.18
CA VAL A 162 -10.05 16.03 14.63
C VAL A 162 -9.01 16.95 13.97
N ASP A 163 -7.75 16.53 13.94
CA ASP A 163 -6.65 17.29 13.34
C ASP A 163 -6.89 17.56 11.83
N MET A 164 -7.29 16.52 11.09
CA MET A 164 -7.64 16.66 9.68
C MET A 164 -8.84 17.62 9.48
N THR A 165 -9.81 17.60 10.38
CA THR A 165 -10.96 18.52 10.34
C THR A 165 -10.55 19.96 10.58
N ILE A 166 -9.68 20.20 11.56
CA ILE A 166 -9.09 21.53 11.83
C ILE A 166 -8.35 22.01 10.58
N ASP A 167 -7.60 21.13 9.93
CA ASP A 167 -6.86 21.44 8.72
C ASP A 167 -7.77 21.87 7.56
N GLN A 168 -8.87 21.16 7.37
CA GLN A 168 -9.82 21.37 6.28
C GLN A 168 -10.78 22.54 6.51
N ILE A 169 -10.96 22.98 7.76
CA ILE A 169 -11.84 24.10 8.12
C ILE A 169 -10.98 25.28 8.52
N ILE A 170 -10.48 25.28 9.76
CA ILE A 170 -9.80 26.42 10.37
C ILE A 170 -8.57 26.77 9.52
N ASN A 171 -7.68 25.82 9.23
CA ASN A 171 -6.45 26.09 8.49
C ASN A 171 -6.72 26.38 7.01
N LYS A 172 -7.74 25.80 6.39
CA LYS A 172 -8.13 26.09 5.01
C LYS A 172 -8.58 27.54 4.84
N HIS A 173 -9.49 28.02 5.69
CA HIS A 173 -9.96 29.42 5.69
C HIS A 173 -8.84 30.41 6.07
N ALA A 174 -7.84 29.89 6.76
CA ALA A 174 -6.62 30.56 7.15
C ALA A 174 -5.56 30.67 6.03
N LYS A 175 -5.58 29.79 5.03
CA LYS A 175 -4.57 29.73 3.97
C LYS A 175 -4.86 30.78 2.90
N THR A 176 -3.93 31.71 2.70
CA THR A 176 -3.91 32.63 1.55
C THR A 176 -2.95 32.11 0.48
N SER A 177 -3.16 32.48 -0.79
CA SER A 177 -2.18 32.20 -1.85
C SER A 177 -0.79 32.74 -1.43
N GLY A 178 0.23 31.88 -1.46
CA GLY A 178 1.58 32.20 -0.98
C GLY A 178 1.79 32.15 0.54
N GLY A 179 0.78 31.85 1.35
CA GLY A 179 0.89 31.81 2.81
C GLY A 179 1.33 33.16 3.39
N ILE A 180 2.27 33.12 4.35
CA ILE A 180 2.92 34.33 4.91
C ILE A 180 4.15 34.79 4.10
N ILE A 181 4.47 34.09 3.01
CA ILE A 181 5.66 34.35 2.21
C ILE A 181 5.48 35.70 1.51
N GLY A 182 6.49 36.58 1.62
CA GLY A 182 6.49 37.91 1.01
C GLY A 182 6.13 39.07 1.95
N PHE A 183 5.43 38.81 3.07
CA PHE A 183 5.08 39.85 4.05
C PHE A 183 5.34 39.47 5.51
N SER A 184 5.86 38.27 5.78
CA SER A 184 6.20 37.80 7.14
C SER A 184 7.18 38.69 7.90
N ARG A 185 8.05 39.40 7.20
CA ARG A 185 9.02 40.33 7.79
C ARG A 185 8.42 41.68 8.21
N SER A 186 7.19 41.98 7.78
CA SER A 186 6.47 43.19 8.18
C SER A 186 5.48 42.83 9.29
N LEU A 187 5.85 43.10 10.53
CA LEU A 187 5.01 42.84 11.71
C LEU A 187 3.60 43.46 11.58
N PRO A 188 3.42 44.72 11.10
CA PRO A 188 2.10 45.28 10.89
C PRO A 188 1.27 44.56 9.81
N ALA A 189 1.91 44.12 8.72
CA ALA A 189 1.23 43.38 7.66
C ALA A 189 0.81 41.98 8.13
N TYR A 190 1.69 41.30 8.87
CA TYR A 190 1.39 40.03 9.51
C TYR A 190 0.23 40.17 10.50
N HIS A 191 0.25 41.17 11.38
CA HIS A 191 -0.82 41.41 12.35
C HIS A 191 -2.17 41.68 11.65
N ARG A 192 -2.20 42.57 10.64
CA ARG A 192 -3.41 42.79 9.84
C ARG A 192 -3.90 41.51 9.17
N TRP A 193 -3.00 40.69 8.63
CA TRP A 193 -3.37 39.41 8.04
C TRP A 193 -3.98 38.47 9.08
N CYS A 194 -3.37 38.31 10.26
CA CYS A 194 -3.91 37.50 11.36
C CYS A 194 -5.32 37.93 11.79
N VAL A 195 -5.55 39.24 11.93
CA VAL A 195 -6.83 39.80 12.40
C VAL A 195 -7.90 39.78 11.31
N THR A 196 -7.56 39.97 10.03
CA THR A 196 -8.59 40.15 8.98
C THR A 196 -8.92 38.88 8.19
N ARG A 197 -8.05 37.85 8.20
CA ARG A 197 -8.18 36.64 7.37
C ARG A 197 -9.50 35.88 7.53
N HIS A 198 -9.99 35.73 8.76
CA HIS A 198 -11.22 34.97 9.02
C HIS A 198 -12.45 35.71 8.45
N ASN A 199 -12.54 37.02 8.64
CA ASN A 199 -13.58 37.87 8.05
C ASN A 199 -13.55 37.83 6.52
N ARG A 200 -12.37 37.88 5.92
CA ARG A 200 -12.21 37.75 4.45
C ARG A 200 -12.72 36.41 3.95
N SER A 201 -12.43 35.31 4.65
CA SER A 201 -12.95 34.00 4.29
C SER A 201 -14.48 33.91 4.44
N GLN A 202 -15.06 34.57 5.45
CA GLN A 202 -16.51 34.63 5.62
C GLN A 202 -17.16 35.37 4.44
N TYR A 203 -16.63 36.53 4.04
CA TYR A 203 -17.16 37.25 2.87
C TYR A 203 -17.11 36.43 1.58
N VAL A 204 -16.03 35.69 1.34
CA VAL A 204 -15.94 34.78 0.17
C VAL A 204 -16.98 33.68 0.25
N SER A 205 -17.16 33.05 1.42
CA SER A 205 -18.17 32.00 1.61
C SER A 205 -19.58 32.53 1.39
N SER A 206 -19.91 33.71 1.94
CA SER A 206 -21.22 34.35 1.72
C SER A 206 -21.43 34.72 0.26
N LEU A 207 -20.39 35.18 -0.45
CA LEU A 207 -20.48 35.46 -1.88
C LEU A 207 -20.74 34.18 -2.69
N GLN A 208 -20.08 33.07 -2.36
CA GLN A 208 -20.31 31.77 -3.01
C GLN A 208 -21.74 31.28 -2.82
N GLN A 209 -22.29 31.44 -1.61
CA GLN A 209 -23.70 31.14 -1.30
C GLN A 209 -24.66 32.00 -2.14
N VAL A 210 -24.44 33.32 -2.19
CA VAL A 210 -25.31 34.24 -2.93
C VAL A 210 -25.23 34.00 -4.45
N THR A 211 -24.07 33.57 -4.95
CA THR A 211 -23.85 33.32 -6.38
C THR A 211 -24.17 31.88 -6.81
N ASN A 212 -24.64 31.02 -5.89
CA ASN A 212 -24.84 29.58 -6.11
C ASN A 212 -23.59 28.88 -6.68
N LEU A 213 -22.40 29.39 -6.34
CA LEU A 213 -21.12 28.77 -6.69
C LEU A 213 -20.69 27.72 -5.66
N ASP A 214 -21.48 27.53 -4.59
CA ASP A 214 -21.31 26.41 -3.68
C ASP A 214 -21.59 25.11 -4.43
N SER A 215 -20.51 24.39 -4.76
CA SER A 215 -20.53 23.09 -5.43
C SER A 215 -21.02 21.95 -4.50
N SER A 216 -21.99 22.20 -3.64
CA SER A 216 -22.43 21.29 -2.58
C SER A 216 -23.45 20.25 -3.04
N THR A 217 -23.72 20.12 -4.33
CA THR A 217 -24.78 19.27 -4.89
C THR A 217 -24.38 17.82 -5.19
N ILE A 218 -23.29 17.31 -4.60
CA ILE A 218 -23.04 15.87 -4.62
C ILE A 218 -23.35 15.32 -3.24
N ASP A 219 -24.58 14.84 -3.07
CA ASP A 219 -25.14 14.27 -1.83
C ASP A 219 -24.56 12.88 -1.50
N GLY A 220 -23.33 12.60 -1.95
CA GLY A 220 -22.69 11.29 -1.83
C GLY A 220 -21.17 11.40 -1.78
N HIS A 221 -20.53 10.36 -1.24
CA HIS A 221 -19.06 10.26 -1.26
C HIS A 221 -18.55 10.33 -2.70
N LYS A 222 -17.51 11.14 -2.96
CA LYS A 222 -16.86 11.24 -4.28
C LYS A 222 -16.51 9.87 -4.86
N ASP A 223 -16.10 8.94 -4.01
CA ASP A 223 -15.71 7.57 -4.35
C ASP A 223 -16.88 6.73 -4.91
N MET A 224 -18.12 7.13 -4.63
CA MET A 224 -19.34 6.47 -5.13
C MET A 224 -19.79 7.00 -6.49
N THR A 225 -19.17 8.05 -7.01
CA THR A 225 -19.50 8.58 -8.34
C THR A 225 -19.19 7.56 -9.43
N PHE A 226 -20.01 7.50 -10.48
CA PHE A 226 -19.83 6.55 -11.57
C PHE A 226 -18.43 6.65 -12.23
N ALA A 227 -17.95 7.89 -12.41
CA ALA A 227 -16.63 8.15 -12.98
C ALA A 227 -15.50 7.58 -12.11
N GLU A 228 -15.55 7.80 -10.78
CA GLU A 228 -14.55 7.28 -9.85
C GLU A 228 -14.62 5.75 -9.75
N ARG A 229 -15.81 5.16 -9.73
CA ARG A 229 -16.00 3.69 -9.78
C ARG A 229 -15.38 3.07 -11.04
N LYS A 230 -15.59 3.69 -12.20
CA LYS A 230 -15.01 3.24 -13.47
C LYS A 230 -13.47 3.34 -13.47
N LEU A 231 -12.93 4.42 -12.90
CA LEU A 231 -11.49 4.63 -12.78
C LEU A 231 -10.86 3.62 -11.80
N SER A 232 -11.50 3.39 -10.66
CA SER A 232 -11.08 2.42 -9.66
C SER A 232 -11.06 1.00 -10.24
N GLU A 233 -12.15 0.58 -10.91
CA GLU A 233 -12.24 -0.73 -11.56
C GLU A 233 -11.13 -0.92 -12.62
N LYS A 234 -10.87 0.10 -13.44
CA LYS A 234 -9.75 0.08 -14.40
C LYS A 234 -8.41 -0.10 -13.68
N SER A 235 -8.20 0.61 -12.57
CA SER A 235 -6.96 0.52 -11.79
C SER A 235 -6.79 -0.85 -11.13
N VAL A 236 -7.87 -1.47 -10.66
CA VAL A 236 -7.88 -2.83 -10.13
C VAL A 236 -7.50 -3.84 -11.22
N ARG A 237 -8.13 -3.76 -12.40
CA ARG A 237 -7.80 -4.64 -13.54
C ARG A 237 -6.35 -4.51 -13.99
N ASN A 238 -5.87 -3.28 -14.19
CA ASN A 238 -4.47 -3.04 -14.53
C ASN A 238 -3.50 -3.63 -13.48
N THR A 239 -3.88 -3.57 -12.19
CA THR A 239 -3.08 -4.19 -11.13
C THR A 239 -3.10 -5.71 -11.24
N MET A 240 -4.27 -6.33 -11.45
CA MET A 240 -4.38 -7.77 -11.64
C MET A 240 -3.57 -8.25 -12.85
N GLU A 241 -3.71 -7.56 -14.00
CA GLU A 241 -2.95 -7.84 -15.23
C GLU A 241 -1.44 -7.75 -14.97
N ALA A 242 -0.97 -6.77 -14.20
CA ALA A 242 0.44 -6.68 -13.83
C ALA A 242 0.88 -7.88 -12.98
N PHE A 243 0.09 -8.30 -12.00
CA PHE A 243 0.41 -9.48 -11.18
C PHE A 243 0.44 -10.77 -12.02
N SER A 244 -0.48 -10.92 -12.98
CA SER A 244 -0.50 -12.05 -13.91
C SER A 244 0.67 -12.02 -14.91
N ALA A 245 1.07 -10.83 -15.39
CA ALA A 245 2.16 -10.68 -16.35
C ALA A 245 3.56 -10.88 -15.74
N PHE A 246 3.73 -10.56 -14.45
CA PHE A 246 4.97 -10.86 -13.73
C PHE A 246 4.95 -12.29 -13.19
N ILE A 247 4.53 -12.46 -11.94
CA ILE A 247 4.42 -13.74 -11.25
C ILE A 247 3.18 -13.63 -10.37
N ASN A 248 2.19 -14.49 -10.61
CA ASN A 248 1.00 -14.55 -9.77
C ASN A 248 1.37 -15.24 -8.45
N ALA A 249 1.32 -14.48 -7.34
CA ALA A 249 1.72 -14.95 -6.01
C ALA A 249 0.89 -16.15 -5.50
N PHE A 250 -0.32 -16.37 -6.04
CA PHE A 250 -1.30 -17.33 -5.51
C PHE A 250 -1.48 -18.59 -6.36
N GLU A 251 -0.78 -18.70 -7.50
CA GLU A 251 -0.82 -19.86 -8.40
C GLU A 251 0.48 -20.67 -8.38
N MET A 252 1.40 -20.36 -7.44
CA MET A 252 2.72 -20.97 -7.41
C MET A 252 2.76 -22.23 -6.55
N ASP A 253 3.09 -23.37 -7.16
CA ASP A 253 3.48 -24.61 -6.46
C ASP A 253 4.98 -24.61 -6.14
N THR A 254 5.46 -23.60 -5.41
CA THR A 254 6.86 -23.55 -4.98
C THR A 254 6.98 -23.20 -3.51
N ASP A 255 7.80 -23.98 -2.79
CA ASP A 255 8.15 -23.74 -1.38
C ASP A 255 9.15 -22.58 -1.19
N GLU A 256 9.61 -21.95 -2.27
CA GLU A 256 10.52 -20.82 -2.24
C GLU A 256 9.75 -19.49 -2.21
N LEU A 257 10.29 -18.51 -1.47
CA LEU A 257 9.76 -17.14 -1.47
C LEU A 257 10.37 -16.36 -2.63
N ILE A 258 9.53 -15.81 -3.51
CA ILE A 258 9.95 -15.14 -4.75
C ILE A 258 9.54 -13.67 -4.74
N CYS A 259 10.45 -12.81 -5.18
CA CYS A 259 10.16 -11.40 -5.39
C CYS A 259 9.39 -11.20 -6.71
N LEU A 260 8.13 -10.75 -6.63
CA LEU A 260 7.23 -10.64 -7.79
C LEU A 260 7.81 -9.80 -8.94
N SER A 261 8.46 -8.67 -8.63
CA SER A 261 8.96 -7.74 -9.65
C SER A 261 10.25 -8.20 -10.33
N SER A 262 11.01 -9.11 -9.71
CA SER A 262 12.33 -9.52 -10.22
C SER A 262 12.42 -11.00 -10.55
N GLY A 263 11.44 -11.81 -10.13
CA GLY A 263 11.52 -13.28 -10.18
C GLY A 263 12.65 -13.88 -9.34
N CYS A 264 13.31 -13.07 -8.50
CA CYS A 264 14.43 -13.53 -7.71
C CYS A 264 13.94 -14.40 -6.54
N ARG A 265 14.50 -15.60 -6.45
CA ARG A 265 14.31 -16.54 -5.34
C ARG A 265 15.12 -16.06 -4.15
N LEU A 266 14.47 -15.96 -2.99
CA LEU A 266 15.12 -15.53 -1.76
C LEU A 266 15.85 -16.70 -1.09
N SER A 267 16.97 -16.39 -0.45
CA SER A 267 17.63 -17.32 0.48
C SER A 267 16.74 -17.60 1.70
N ASP A 268 16.84 -18.79 2.27
CA ASP A 268 16.02 -19.20 3.43
C ASP A 268 16.13 -18.25 4.63
N GLU A 269 17.30 -17.63 4.85
CA GLU A 269 17.48 -16.61 5.89
C GLU A 269 16.55 -15.39 5.70
N ILE A 270 16.53 -14.81 4.49
CA ILE A 270 15.71 -13.64 4.17
C ILE A 270 14.23 -14.01 4.16
N ALA A 271 13.91 -15.21 3.66
CA ALA A 271 12.53 -15.70 3.67
C ALA A 271 12.00 -15.91 5.10
N GLY A 272 12.81 -16.49 5.99
CA GLY A 272 12.50 -16.62 7.40
C GLY A 272 12.26 -15.28 8.08
N ASP A 273 13.15 -14.31 7.88
CA ASP A 273 13.02 -12.96 8.45
C ASP A 273 11.73 -12.25 8.01
N LEU A 274 11.32 -12.42 6.75
CA LEU A 274 10.12 -11.79 6.20
C LEU A 274 8.83 -12.40 6.77
N LEU A 275 8.77 -13.72 6.90
CA LEU A 275 7.60 -14.43 7.43
C LEU A 275 7.49 -14.30 8.96
N GLN A 276 8.62 -14.25 9.68
CA GLN A 276 8.64 -14.12 11.14
C GLN A 276 8.58 -12.65 11.62
N ALA A 277 8.47 -11.69 10.70
CA ALA A 277 8.52 -10.27 11.03
C ALA A 277 7.44 -9.83 12.04
N GLU A 278 6.26 -10.45 11.99
CA GLU A 278 5.16 -10.16 12.92
C GLU A 278 5.46 -10.67 14.33
N GLU A 279 5.88 -11.92 14.47
CA GLU A 279 6.26 -12.52 15.75
C GLU A 279 7.43 -11.77 16.40
N PHE A 280 8.41 -11.38 15.58
CA PHE A 280 9.54 -10.57 16.04
C PHE A 280 9.08 -9.19 16.56
N GLY A 281 8.18 -8.53 15.82
CA GLY A 281 7.57 -7.27 16.23
C GLY A 281 6.80 -7.39 17.55
N GLN A 282 6.06 -8.48 17.72
CA GLN A 282 5.30 -8.77 18.94
C GLN A 282 6.22 -8.94 20.15
N LYS A 283 7.28 -9.75 20.03
CA LYS A 283 8.28 -9.93 21.10
C LYS A 283 8.94 -8.61 21.51
N ARG A 284 9.37 -7.81 20.52
CA ARG A 284 9.95 -6.48 20.74
C ARG A 284 8.99 -5.51 21.43
N TYR A 285 7.71 -5.55 21.08
CA TYR A 285 6.68 -4.75 21.71
C TYR A 285 6.46 -5.15 23.18
N GLU A 286 6.37 -6.45 23.46
CA GLU A 286 6.20 -6.96 24.82
C GLU A 286 7.40 -6.64 25.72
N GLU A 287 8.63 -6.80 25.21
CA GLU A 287 9.87 -6.36 25.85
C GLU A 287 9.80 -4.87 26.20
N PHE A 288 9.45 -4.03 25.23
CA PHE A 288 9.32 -2.59 25.43
C PHE A 288 8.31 -2.22 26.54
N VAL A 289 7.12 -2.84 26.52
CA VAL A 289 6.09 -2.61 27.53
C VAL A 289 6.58 -3.04 28.92
N LYS A 290 7.24 -4.20 29.01
CA LYS A 290 7.76 -4.72 30.29
C LYS A 290 8.86 -3.83 30.86
N GLU A 291 9.88 -3.51 30.07
CA GLU A 291 11.06 -2.78 30.52
C GLU A 291 10.75 -1.31 30.80
N ARG A 292 10.06 -0.62 29.89
CA ARG A 292 9.94 0.85 29.95
C ARG A 292 8.64 1.33 30.58
N LEU A 293 7.53 0.59 30.43
CA LEU A 293 6.22 1.05 30.90
C LEU A 293 5.82 0.44 32.24
N LYS A 294 6.08 -0.86 32.45
CA LYS A 294 5.79 -1.55 33.71
C LYS A 294 6.92 -1.39 34.73
N ASN A 295 8.09 -1.95 34.42
CA ASN A 295 9.20 -2.03 35.38
C ASN A 295 10.02 -0.75 35.47
N LYS A 296 9.97 0.09 34.42
CA LYS A 296 10.73 1.35 34.29
C LYS A 296 12.25 1.16 34.50
N THR A 297 12.79 0.03 34.03
CA THR A 297 14.22 -0.31 34.14
C THR A 297 15.08 0.50 33.15
N VAL A 298 14.48 0.93 32.04
CA VAL A 298 15.11 1.74 31.00
C VAL A 298 14.28 3.00 30.79
N GLU A 299 14.91 4.15 30.53
CA GLU A 299 14.16 5.38 30.34
C GLU A 299 13.32 5.34 29.05
N PHE A 300 12.14 5.94 29.10
CA PHE A 300 11.26 6.00 27.92
C PHE A 300 11.93 6.71 26.74
N LYS A 301 12.72 7.75 27.02
CA LYS A 301 13.36 8.60 26.01
C LYS A 301 14.52 7.91 25.30
N ASP A 302 15.12 6.89 25.90
CA ASP A 302 16.28 6.22 25.35
C ASP A 302 16.05 5.73 23.92
N PRO A 303 17.09 5.71 23.07
CA PRO A 303 17.01 5.14 21.74
C PRO A 303 16.51 3.70 21.79
N LEU A 304 15.75 3.29 20.77
CA LEU A 304 15.47 1.88 20.53
C LEU A 304 16.49 1.34 19.52
N PRO A 305 16.93 0.08 19.65
CA PRO A 305 17.72 -0.56 18.61
C PRO A 305 16.88 -0.77 17.34
N LYS A 306 17.51 -0.70 16.17
CA LYS A 306 16.84 -1.02 14.90
C LYS A 306 16.67 -2.53 14.78
N SER A 307 15.58 -2.94 14.13
CA SER A 307 15.36 -4.31 13.69
C SER A 307 16.48 -4.74 12.75
N THR A 308 16.98 -5.95 12.99
CA THR A 308 18.01 -6.61 12.20
C THR A 308 17.44 -7.49 11.08
N LEU A 309 16.10 -7.56 10.95
CA LEU A 309 15.42 -8.37 9.93
C LEU A 309 15.83 -7.94 8.52
N LYS A 310 16.21 -8.93 7.70
CA LYS A 310 16.49 -8.73 6.28
C LYS A 310 15.19 -8.55 5.50
N THR A 311 15.24 -7.75 4.45
CA THR A 311 14.09 -7.48 3.57
C THR A 311 14.40 -7.88 2.13
N PHE A 312 13.43 -7.77 1.22
CA PHE A 312 13.68 -7.95 -0.22
C PHE A 312 14.82 -7.07 -0.75
N ALA A 313 15.10 -5.91 -0.13
CA ALA A 313 16.23 -5.07 -0.52
C ALA A 313 17.61 -5.70 -0.21
N CYS A 314 17.68 -6.62 0.74
CA CYS A 314 18.89 -7.38 1.05
C CYS A 314 19.15 -8.51 0.02
N ALA A 315 18.14 -8.87 -0.78
CA ALA A 315 18.25 -9.93 -1.77
C ALA A 315 18.99 -9.50 -3.04
N SER A 316 18.90 -8.21 -3.40
CA SER A 316 19.69 -7.65 -4.50
C SER A 316 21.15 -7.58 -4.08
N LYS A 317 22.00 -8.44 -4.65
CA LYS A 317 23.45 -8.36 -4.52
C LYS A 317 23.96 -7.21 -5.38
N VAL A 318 24.51 -6.19 -4.74
CA VAL A 318 25.33 -5.21 -5.46
C VAL A 318 26.56 -5.93 -6.00
N VAL A 319 26.57 -6.27 -7.29
CA VAL A 319 27.76 -6.83 -7.94
C VAL A 319 28.73 -5.69 -8.20
N SER A 320 29.86 -5.71 -7.49
CA SER A 320 30.99 -4.83 -7.83
C SER A 320 31.89 -5.53 -8.83
N VAL A 321 32.11 -4.90 -9.98
CA VAL A 321 33.12 -5.35 -10.94
C VAL A 321 34.38 -4.55 -10.66
N LYS A 322 35.45 -5.24 -10.25
CA LYS A 322 36.77 -4.63 -10.12
C LYS A 322 37.41 -4.51 -11.50
N SER A 323 37.52 -3.29 -12.02
CA SER A 323 38.48 -2.99 -13.09
C SER A 323 39.80 -2.53 -12.47
N LYS A 324 40.93 -2.70 -13.19
CA LYS A 324 42.30 -2.43 -12.71
C LYS A 324 42.51 -1.02 -12.11
N THR A 325 41.58 -0.09 -12.34
CA THR A 325 41.65 1.31 -11.85
C THR A 325 40.42 1.79 -11.07
N LYS A 326 39.27 1.10 -11.14
CA LYS A 326 38.03 1.51 -10.42
C LYS A 326 37.12 0.32 -10.12
N GLU A 327 36.51 0.32 -8.95
CA GLU A 327 35.42 -0.58 -8.59
C GLU A 327 34.10 0.02 -9.08
N ILE A 328 33.46 -0.61 -10.06
CA ILE A 328 32.17 -0.16 -10.60
C ILE A 328 31.08 -1.00 -9.94
N GLN A 329 30.28 -0.37 -9.09
CA GLN A 329 29.07 -1.00 -8.55
C GLN A 329 27.99 -1.05 -9.63
N ILE A 330 27.62 -2.25 -10.07
CA ILE A 330 26.46 -2.46 -10.93
C ILE A 330 25.22 -2.35 -10.05
N LYS A 331 24.69 -1.13 -9.95
CA LYS A 331 23.43 -0.87 -9.27
C LYS A 331 22.44 -0.33 -10.27
N VAL A 332 21.21 -0.85 -10.25
CA VAL A 332 20.09 -0.27 -11.00
C VAL A 332 19.94 1.21 -10.62
N GLN A 333 20.23 2.10 -11.55
CA GLN A 333 20.01 3.53 -11.35
C GLN A 333 18.59 3.90 -11.80
N ARG A 334 17.56 3.47 -11.04
CA ARG A 334 16.19 3.98 -11.21
C ARG A 334 16.17 5.52 -11.19
N ASN A 335 17.03 6.09 -10.34
CA ASN A 335 17.20 7.53 -10.23
C ASN A 335 17.76 8.14 -11.52
N LEU A 336 18.62 7.44 -12.27
CA LEU A 336 19.13 7.91 -13.56
C LEU A 336 18.01 7.96 -14.61
N PHE A 337 17.15 6.95 -14.67
CA PHE A 337 15.97 7.00 -15.53
C PHE A 337 15.04 8.17 -15.17
N GLY A 338 14.77 8.37 -13.87
CA GLY A 338 14.00 9.52 -13.40
C GLY A 338 14.65 10.85 -13.76
N GLN A 339 15.97 10.97 -13.60
CA GLN A 339 16.75 12.15 -13.98
C GLN A 339 16.72 12.38 -15.50
N LEU A 340 16.86 11.35 -16.32
CA LEU A 340 16.75 11.45 -17.78
C LEU A 340 15.36 11.93 -18.21
N LEU A 341 14.31 11.47 -17.53
CA LEU A 341 12.95 11.87 -17.81
C LEU A 341 12.69 13.34 -17.41
N ILE A 342 13.24 13.78 -16.27
CA ILE A 342 13.20 15.19 -15.86
C ILE A 342 14.01 16.05 -16.84
N LEU A 343 15.24 15.64 -17.18
CA LEU A 343 16.09 16.34 -18.13
C LEU A 343 15.45 16.41 -19.52
N SER A 344 14.67 15.40 -19.93
CA SER A 344 13.92 15.45 -21.20
C SER A 344 12.74 16.43 -21.21
N GLN A 345 12.31 16.92 -20.04
CA GLN A 345 11.30 17.97 -19.95
C GLN A 345 11.92 19.36 -20.12
N ASP A 346 13.12 19.56 -19.55
CA ASP A 346 13.83 20.84 -19.62
C ASP A 346 14.75 20.96 -20.85
N HIS A 347 15.19 19.84 -21.40
CA HIS A 347 16.03 19.74 -22.57
C HIS A 347 15.35 18.85 -23.62
N ASN A 348 15.51 19.17 -24.90
CA ASN A 348 14.88 18.45 -26.01
C ASN A 348 15.54 17.08 -26.28
N VAL A 349 15.58 16.23 -25.24
CA VAL A 349 16.18 14.89 -25.27
C VAL A 349 15.16 13.92 -25.82
N ASN A 350 15.49 13.27 -26.93
CA ASN A 350 14.63 12.24 -27.51
C ASN A 350 14.65 10.98 -26.63
N ILE A 351 13.60 10.79 -25.82
CA ILE A 351 13.44 9.65 -24.91
C ILE A 351 13.41 8.32 -25.67
N GLU A 352 12.79 8.28 -26.85
CA GLU A 352 12.71 7.07 -27.68
C GLU A 352 14.11 6.58 -28.06
N LYS A 353 15.00 7.52 -28.41
CA LYS A 353 16.42 7.22 -28.68
C LYS A 353 17.21 6.86 -27.42
N VAL A 354 16.86 7.38 -26.24
CA VAL A 354 17.54 7.01 -24.99
C VAL A 354 17.16 5.59 -24.57
N LEU A 355 15.89 5.22 -24.76
CA LEU A 355 15.36 3.90 -24.42
C LEU A 355 15.78 2.79 -25.38
N SER A 356 16.30 3.13 -26.57
CA SER A 356 16.89 2.14 -27.47
C SER A 356 18.25 1.64 -26.98
N TYR A 357 18.87 2.30 -26.01
CA TYR A 357 20.12 1.86 -25.39
C TYR A 357 19.87 1.25 -23.99
N PRO A 358 20.63 0.21 -23.62
CA PRO A 358 20.46 -0.43 -22.32
C PRO A 358 20.86 0.54 -21.18
N LEU A 359 19.88 0.93 -20.37
CA LEU A 359 20.06 1.76 -19.18
C LEU A 359 20.72 1.01 -18.00
N SER A 360 21.00 -0.27 -18.19
CA SER A 360 21.75 -1.13 -17.26
C SER A 360 22.85 -1.86 -18.02
N PRO A 361 23.95 -2.26 -17.36
CA PRO A 361 25.05 -2.99 -18.01
C PRO A 361 24.64 -4.31 -18.69
N THR A 362 23.49 -4.88 -18.28
CA THR A 362 22.91 -6.10 -18.83
C THR A 362 21.42 -5.92 -19.12
N PRO A 363 20.87 -6.44 -20.24
CA PRO A 363 19.44 -6.45 -20.51
C PRO A 363 18.65 -7.26 -19.48
N ARG A 364 17.52 -6.73 -19.01
CA ARG A 364 16.71 -7.36 -17.95
C ARG A 364 15.93 -8.59 -18.39
N SER A 365 15.71 -8.75 -19.70
CA SER A 365 15.14 -9.98 -20.26
C SER A 365 16.04 -11.20 -20.00
N PHE A 366 17.33 -10.99 -19.77
CA PHE A 366 18.32 -12.07 -19.60
C PHE A 366 19.04 -12.07 -18.27
N ALA A 367 18.90 -11.01 -17.46
CA ALA A 367 19.67 -10.83 -16.24
C ALA A 367 18.82 -10.38 -15.05
N THR A 368 19.21 -10.86 -13.86
CA THR A 368 18.71 -10.40 -12.57
C THR A 368 19.06 -8.92 -12.35
N PRO A 369 18.41 -8.23 -11.40
CA PRO A 369 18.74 -6.84 -11.02
C PRO A 369 20.21 -6.60 -10.65
N ASP A 370 20.93 -7.69 -10.32
CA ASP A 370 22.32 -7.72 -9.92
C ASP A 370 23.28 -7.91 -11.11
N GLY A 371 22.75 -8.04 -12.33
CA GLY A 371 23.54 -8.26 -13.55
C GLY A 371 23.97 -9.71 -13.79
N LEU A 372 23.45 -10.67 -13.01
CA LEU A 372 23.70 -12.09 -13.23
C LEU A 372 22.66 -12.68 -14.21
N PRO A 373 22.99 -13.69 -15.02
CA PRO A 373 22.00 -14.33 -15.89
C PRO A 373 20.82 -14.90 -15.10
N LEU A 374 19.59 -14.72 -15.62
CA LEU A 374 18.40 -15.40 -15.08
C LEU A 374 18.60 -16.92 -15.19
N LYS A 375 18.66 -17.61 -14.06
CA LYS A 375 18.81 -19.07 -14.03
C LYS A 375 17.44 -19.72 -14.13
N THR A 376 17.18 -20.40 -15.24
CA THR A 376 16.06 -21.34 -15.40
C THR A 376 16.58 -22.78 -15.27
N ASN A 377 15.71 -23.72 -14.87
CA ASN A 377 16.05 -25.13 -14.91
C ASN A 377 16.24 -25.53 -16.39
N LYS A 378 17.43 -26.04 -16.76
CA LYS A 378 17.76 -26.42 -18.14
C LYS A 378 16.71 -27.35 -18.77
N ALA A 379 16.11 -28.23 -17.98
CA ALA A 379 15.07 -29.15 -18.46
C ALA A 379 13.80 -28.42 -18.91
N VAL A 380 13.38 -27.37 -18.20
CA VAL A 380 12.20 -26.57 -18.56
C VAL A 380 12.44 -25.81 -19.86
N LEU A 381 13.66 -25.31 -20.04
CA LEU A 381 14.06 -24.56 -21.23
C LEU A 381 14.17 -25.49 -22.46
N LEU A 382 14.60 -26.74 -22.29
CA LEU A 382 14.57 -27.78 -23.32
C LEU A 382 13.13 -28.07 -23.77
N HIS A 383 12.18 -28.24 -22.84
CA HIS A 383 10.78 -28.49 -23.19
C HIS A 383 10.11 -27.29 -23.87
N ALA A 384 10.53 -26.06 -23.57
CA ALA A 384 10.10 -24.87 -24.32
C ALA A 384 10.69 -24.86 -25.75
N PHE A 385 11.95 -25.28 -25.92
CA PHE A 385 12.57 -25.47 -27.24
C PHE A 385 11.87 -26.54 -28.09
N GLU A 386 11.43 -27.64 -27.47
CA GLU A 386 10.70 -28.73 -28.13
C GLU A 386 9.29 -28.32 -28.60
N LYS A 387 8.65 -27.36 -27.93
CA LYS A 387 7.30 -26.89 -28.27
C LYS A 387 7.23 -25.92 -29.45
N GLY A 388 8.38 -25.47 -29.99
CA GLY A 388 8.43 -24.70 -31.24
C GLY A 388 7.80 -23.30 -31.19
N GLU A 389 7.60 -22.73 -30.00
CA GLU A 389 7.13 -21.34 -29.87
C GLU A 389 8.29 -20.37 -30.07
N PHE A 390 8.58 -19.99 -31.33
CA PHE A 390 9.46 -18.85 -31.60
C PHE A 390 8.78 -17.80 -32.49
N LEU A 391 8.69 -16.58 -31.94
CA LEU A 391 8.84 -15.35 -32.71
C LEU A 391 10.32 -15.24 -33.08
N ILE A 392 10.62 -15.32 -34.37
CA ILE A 392 11.96 -15.05 -34.91
C ILE A 392 12.29 -13.58 -34.63
N THR A 393 13.15 -13.30 -33.65
CA THR A 393 13.78 -11.99 -33.54
C THR A 393 14.85 -11.90 -34.62
N GLN A 394 14.65 -11.03 -35.62
CA GLN A 394 15.67 -10.71 -36.61
C GLN A 394 16.93 -10.18 -35.91
N ASP A 395 18.06 -10.71 -36.36
CA ASP A 395 19.38 -10.36 -35.88
C ASP A 395 19.75 -8.95 -36.39
N VAL A 396 19.65 -7.94 -35.53
CA VAL A 396 19.97 -6.54 -35.87
C VAL A 396 21.48 -6.32 -35.99
N SER A 397 22.31 -7.34 -35.73
CA SER A 397 23.77 -7.22 -35.74
C SER A 397 24.42 -7.12 -37.13
N GLN A 398 23.64 -7.15 -38.22
CA GLN A 398 24.18 -7.04 -39.59
C GLN A 398 24.19 -5.62 -40.20
N GLN A 399 23.96 -4.55 -39.43
CA GLN A 399 24.23 -3.20 -39.92
C GLN A 399 25.66 -2.74 -39.53
N PRO A 400 26.55 -2.46 -40.49
CA PRO A 400 27.88 -1.93 -40.19
C PRO A 400 27.76 -0.46 -39.76
N CYS A 401 27.67 -0.20 -38.45
CA CYS A 401 27.78 1.15 -37.91
C CYS A 401 29.25 1.49 -37.61
N THR A 402 30.02 1.76 -38.66
CA THR A 402 31.28 2.51 -38.53
C THR A 402 30.93 4.00 -38.53
N VAL A 403 31.06 4.67 -37.38
CA VAL A 403 30.91 6.13 -37.29
C VAL A 403 32.29 6.74 -37.53
N TYR A 404 32.46 7.46 -38.63
CA TYR A 404 33.65 8.28 -38.86
C TYR A 404 33.50 9.59 -38.06
N VAL A 405 34.57 9.97 -37.36
CA VAL A 405 34.75 11.34 -36.88
C VAL A 405 35.25 12.14 -38.08
N VAL A 406 34.51 13.17 -38.47
CA VAL A 406 34.98 14.18 -39.42
C VAL A 406 35.57 15.30 -38.57
N ASP A 407 36.83 15.66 -38.83
CA ASP A 407 37.51 16.81 -38.21
C ASP A 407 36.76 18.13 -38.43
#